data_AF-A0A961B5C1-F1
#
_entry.id   AF-A0A961B5C1-F1
#
_cell.length_a   1.000
_cell.length_b   1.000
_cell.length_c   1.000
_cell.angle_alpha   90.00
_cell.angle_beta   90.00
_cell.angle_gamma   90.00
#
_symmetry.space_group_name_H-M   'P 1'
#
loop_
_entity.id
_entity.type
_entity.pdbx_description
1 polymer ?
#
loop_
_entity_poly.entity_id
_entity_poly.type
_entity_poly.pdbx_seq_one_letter_code
_entity_poly.pdbx_strand_id
1 'polypeptide(L)'
;MPFHSWREPLISGALSRLAFGAWTAAACFALAAGAHWISRRIERGKSSIETSPAPARCGTRSRGFLWALLAVTLTGAGLRIPAAHLRAPELDESEATALYVTGYEEPSSQFMRGSGPTRLIHGPAESLYRVPRQFHSITWFDTAFGNQTFNNHAGYSIFARATGAFVEIGNKTRLYPLRSARIPALAFGIACVPLLGFWTARHAGAKAGILAALLLAVNPMSIDLSTQARGYTFGLA
;
A
#
# COMPACT_ATOMS: atom_id res chain seq x y z
N MET A 1 -36.43 -0.33 -9.75
CA MET A 1 -35.94 -1.67 -9.34
C MET A 1 -35.39 -1.56 -7.93
N PRO A 2 -35.76 -2.42 -6.97
CA PRO A 2 -35.25 -2.31 -5.61
C PRO A 2 -33.81 -2.79 -5.57
N PHE A 3 -32.91 -1.93 -5.10
CA PHE A 3 -31.56 -2.33 -4.71
C PHE A 3 -31.69 -3.36 -3.59
N HIS A 4 -31.52 -4.65 -3.93
CA HIS A 4 -31.30 -5.69 -2.93
C HIS A 4 -30.02 -5.33 -2.18
N SER A 5 -30.20 -4.78 -0.98
CA SER A 5 -29.13 -4.51 -0.05
C SER A 5 -28.44 -5.84 0.27
N TRP A 6 -27.23 -6.02 -0.28
CA TRP A 6 -26.29 -7.04 0.14
C TRP A 6 -25.83 -6.71 1.57
N ARG A 7 -26.70 -6.97 2.55
CA ARG A 7 -26.31 -7.05 3.95
C ARG A 7 -25.67 -8.42 4.14
N GLU A 8 -24.38 -8.52 3.84
CA GLU A 8 -23.62 -9.60 4.44
C GLU A 8 -23.79 -9.51 5.98
N PRO A 9 -24.00 -10.63 6.68
CA PRO A 9 -24.17 -10.60 8.12
C PRO A 9 -22.90 -10.04 8.76
N LEU A 10 -23.00 -8.82 9.30
CA LEU A 10 -21.93 -8.07 9.98
C LEU A 10 -21.10 -8.92 10.97
N ILE A 11 -21.70 -9.99 11.49
CA ILE A 11 -21.13 -10.90 12.49
C ILE A 11 -20.07 -11.84 11.88
N SER A 12 -20.23 -12.33 10.65
CA SER A 12 -19.24 -13.23 10.01
C SER A 12 -17.97 -12.49 9.60
N GLY A 13 -18.11 -11.21 9.20
CA GLY A 13 -16.98 -10.32 8.92
C GLY A 13 -16.18 -9.97 10.18
N ALA A 14 -16.83 -9.76 11.32
CA ALA A 14 -16.15 -9.45 12.57
C ALA A 14 -15.31 -10.63 13.10
N LEU A 15 -15.88 -11.85 13.08
CA LEU A 15 -15.19 -13.05 13.56
C LEU A 15 -14.01 -13.46 12.69
N SER A 16 -14.14 -13.36 11.35
CA SER A 16 -13.03 -13.60 10.43
C SER A 16 -11.88 -12.60 10.59
N ARG A 17 -12.20 -11.33 10.90
CA ARG A 17 -11.19 -10.28 11.21
C ARG A 17 -10.49 -10.53 12.54
N LEU A 18 -11.21 -10.95 13.58
CA LEU A 18 -10.62 -11.30 14.88
C LEU A 18 -9.74 -12.54 14.80
N ALA A 19 -10.20 -13.57 14.10
CA ALA A 19 -9.42 -14.79 13.86
C ALA A 19 -8.14 -14.49 13.07
N PHE A 20 -8.21 -13.63 12.05
CA PHE A 20 -7.04 -13.21 11.27
C PHE A 20 -6.05 -12.38 12.10
N GLY A 21 -6.56 -11.45 12.91
CA GLY A 21 -5.73 -10.66 13.85
C GLY A 21 -5.02 -11.55 14.88
N ALA A 22 -5.71 -12.52 15.46
CA ALA A 22 -5.15 -13.46 16.42
C ALA A 22 -4.06 -14.36 15.78
N TRP A 23 -4.30 -14.86 14.57
CA TRP A 23 -3.30 -15.64 13.82
C TRP A 23 -2.06 -14.83 13.47
N THR A 24 -2.24 -13.58 13.06
CA THR A 24 -1.12 -12.70 12.72
C THR A 24 -0.30 -12.36 13.96
N ALA A 25 -0.95 -12.07 15.08
CA ALA A 25 -0.29 -11.86 16.36
C ALA A 25 0.50 -13.11 16.80
N ALA A 26 -0.10 -14.30 16.69
CA ALA A 26 0.56 -15.56 17.02
C ALA A 26 1.80 -15.82 16.13
N ALA A 27 1.71 -15.56 14.82
CA ALA A 27 2.83 -15.67 13.90
C ALA A 27 3.95 -14.67 14.25
N CYS A 28 3.61 -13.43 14.60
CA CYS A 28 4.58 -12.43 15.07
C CYS A 28 5.30 -12.89 16.34
N PHE A 29 4.55 -13.39 17.33
CA PHE A 29 5.10 -13.91 18.59
C PHE A 29 6.02 -15.12 18.36
N ALA A 30 5.64 -16.04 17.49
CA ALA A 30 6.45 -17.21 17.15
C ALA A 30 7.78 -16.81 16.47
N LEU A 31 7.73 -15.86 15.53
CA LEU A 31 8.92 -15.36 14.83
C LEU A 31 9.85 -14.59 15.77
N ALA A 32 9.29 -13.78 16.68
CA ALA A 32 10.05 -13.06 17.70
C ALA A 32 10.71 -14.03 18.71
N ALA A 33 9.97 -15.05 19.16
CA ALA A 33 10.49 -16.08 20.07
C ALA A 33 11.60 -16.92 19.41
N GLY A 34 11.42 -17.29 18.13
CA GLY A 34 12.44 -17.99 17.35
C GLY A 34 13.71 -17.16 17.16
N ALA A 35 13.58 -15.88 16.80
CA ALA A 35 14.71 -14.96 16.67
C ALA A 35 15.46 -14.79 18.00
N HIS A 36 14.74 -14.66 19.12
CA HIS A 36 15.33 -14.57 20.47
C HIS A 36 16.07 -15.85 20.86
N TRP A 37 15.49 -17.02 20.60
CA TRP A 37 16.11 -18.31 20.90
C TRP A 37 17.42 -18.51 20.12
N ILE A 38 17.41 -18.19 18.82
CA ILE A 38 18.60 -18.26 17.95
C ILE A 38 19.68 -17.28 18.45
N SER A 39 19.30 -16.05 18.83
CA SER A 39 20.24 -15.06 19.38
C SER A 39 20.93 -15.57 20.66
N ARG A 40 20.17 -16.16 21.59
CA ARG A 40 20.73 -16.70 22.84
C ARG A 40 21.67 -17.89 22.60
N ARG A 41 21.39 -18.73 21.60
CA ARG A 41 22.28 -19.84 21.21
C ARG A 41 23.63 -19.34 20.68
N ILE A 42 23.62 -18.28 19.87
CA ILE A 42 24.84 -17.67 19.31
C ILE A 42 25.67 -17.00 20.40
N GLU A 43 25.03 -16.32 21.36
CA GLU A 43 25.71 -15.67 22.48
C GLU A 43 26.37 -16.68 23.44
N ARG A 44 25.72 -17.82 23.71
CA ARG A 44 26.30 -18.90 24.53
C ARG A 44 27.50 -19.59 23.88
N GLY A 45 27.66 -19.49 22.57
CA GLY A 45 28.82 -20.03 21.84
C GLY A 45 30.05 -19.11 21.84
N LYS A 46 29.95 -17.88 22.37
CA LYS A 46 31.06 -16.91 22.43
C LYS A 46 31.59 -16.77 23.85
N SER A 47 31.99 -17.88 24.47
CA SER A 47 32.84 -17.85 25.66
C SER A 47 34.24 -18.33 25.27
N SER A 48 35.07 -17.43 24.79
CA SER A 48 36.46 -17.27 25.23
C SER A 48 37.20 -16.34 24.27
N ILE A 49 37.80 -15.30 24.85
CA ILE A 49 39.10 -14.76 24.45
C ILE A 49 39.13 -14.05 23.08
N GLU A 50 39.04 -12.71 23.08
CA GLU A 50 40.08 -11.84 22.49
C GLU A 50 39.69 -10.36 22.50
N THR A 51 40.53 -9.57 23.17
CA THR A 51 40.60 -8.11 23.23
C THR A 51 41.17 -7.51 21.93
N SER A 52 40.60 -7.87 20.78
CA SER A 52 40.95 -7.22 19.49
C SER A 52 39.98 -6.08 19.19
N PRO A 53 40.46 -4.93 18.66
CA PRO A 53 39.62 -3.77 18.35
C PRO A 53 38.49 -4.21 17.43
N ALA A 54 37.26 -3.99 17.88
CA ALA A 54 36.05 -4.56 17.30
C ALA A 54 36.05 -4.40 15.77
N PRO A 55 36.27 -5.48 14.98
CA PRO A 55 36.15 -5.34 13.55
C PRO A 55 34.71 -4.98 13.27
N ALA A 56 34.53 -3.94 12.44
CA ALA A 56 33.29 -3.41 11.91
C ALA A 56 32.49 -4.43 11.06
N ARG A 57 32.42 -5.69 11.48
CA ARG A 57 31.55 -6.72 10.91
C ARG A 57 30.19 -6.59 11.58
N CYS A 58 29.54 -5.50 11.21
CA CYS A 58 28.12 -5.28 11.39
C CYS A 58 27.37 -6.59 11.09
N GLY A 59 26.61 -7.09 12.07
CA GLY A 59 25.89 -8.38 11.99
C GLY A 59 24.82 -8.47 10.90
N THR A 60 24.74 -7.49 10.00
CA THR A 60 23.82 -7.41 8.85
C THR A 60 24.02 -8.53 7.83
N ARG A 61 25.22 -9.12 7.76
CA ARG A 61 25.47 -10.30 6.91
C ARG A 61 25.20 -11.64 7.59
N SER A 62 24.83 -11.63 8.88
CA SER A 62 24.50 -12.88 9.55
C SER A 62 23.21 -13.46 8.95
N ARG A 63 23.22 -14.77 8.65
CA ARG A 63 22.02 -15.47 8.16
C ARG A 63 20.82 -15.24 9.10
N GLY A 64 21.06 -15.19 10.41
CA GLY A 64 20.02 -14.92 11.41
C GLY A 64 19.34 -13.56 11.25
N PHE A 65 20.10 -12.50 10.99
CA PHE A 65 19.53 -11.18 10.70
C PHE A 65 18.68 -11.20 9.43
N LEU A 66 19.17 -11.80 8.35
CA LEU A 66 18.44 -11.86 7.07
C LEU A 66 17.12 -12.63 7.20
N TRP A 67 17.12 -13.77 7.89
CA TRP A 67 15.91 -14.55 8.15
C TRP A 67 14.93 -13.81 9.04
N ALA A 68 15.41 -13.14 10.10
CA ALA A 68 14.55 -12.33 10.95
C ALA A 68 13.93 -11.14 10.19
N LEU A 69 14.72 -10.48 9.34
CA LEU A 69 14.23 -9.36 8.54
C LEU A 69 13.20 -9.80 7.50
N LEU A 70 13.43 -10.95 6.85
CA LEU A 70 12.46 -11.55 5.93
C LEU A 70 11.16 -11.90 6.65
N ALA A 71 11.24 -12.55 7.82
CA ALA A 71 10.09 -12.87 8.65
C ALA A 71 9.25 -11.64 9.02
N VAL A 72 9.91 -10.54 9.41
CA VAL A 72 9.27 -9.26 9.71
C VAL A 72 8.65 -8.63 8.45
N THR A 73 9.33 -8.71 7.32
CA THR A 73 8.82 -8.20 6.03
C THR A 73 7.57 -8.95 5.59
N LEU A 74 7.58 -10.28 5.67
CA LEU A 74 6.43 -11.13 5.35
C LEU A 74 5.25 -10.86 6.29
N THR A 75 5.54 -10.63 7.58
CA THR A 75 4.53 -10.19 8.56
C THR A 75 3.90 -8.87 8.14
N GLY A 76 4.73 -7.87 7.81
CA GLY A 76 4.26 -6.56 7.35
C GLY A 76 3.41 -6.65 6.07
N ALA A 77 3.79 -7.52 5.13
CA ALA A 77 3.01 -7.79 3.93
C ALA A 77 1.68 -8.49 4.24
N GLY A 78 1.68 -9.47 5.14
CA GLY A 78 0.48 -10.18 5.61
C GLY A 78 -0.56 -9.26 6.27
N LEU A 79 -0.12 -8.16 6.89
CA LEU A 79 -1.02 -7.14 7.43
C LEU A 79 -1.55 -6.18 6.35
N ARG A 80 -0.70 -5.80 5.39
CA ARG A 80 -1.03 -4.77 4.38
C ARG A 80 -1.90 -5.29 3.23
N ILE A 81 -1.64 -6.50 2.73
CA ILE A 81 -2.36 -7.05 1.56
C ILE A 81 -3.87 -7.18 1.82
N PRO A 82 -4.33 -7.74 2.96
CA PRO A 82 -5.75 -7.81 3.28
C PRO A 82 -6.35 -6.43 3.52
N ALA A 83 -5.62 -5.54 4.22
CA ALA A 83 -6.07 -4.17 4.45
C ALA A 83 -6.30 -3.42 3.13
N ALA A 84 -5.40 -3.55 2.16
CA ALA A 84 -5.57 -3.01 0.81
C ALA A 84 -6.79 -3.58 0.07
N HIS A 85 -7.15 -4.84 0.32
CA HIS A 85 -8.32 -5.47 -0.30
C HIS A 85 -9.65 -5.04 0.33
N LEU A 86 -9.67 -4.85 1.65
CA LEU A 86 -10.88 -4.51 2.41
C LEU A 86 -11.24 -3.02 2.32
N ARG A 87 -10.34 -2.17 1.82
CA ARG A 87 -10.55 -0.72 1.78
C ARG A 87 -11.54 -0.32 0.68
N ALA A 88 -12.56 0.43 1.05
CA ALA A 88 -13.54 0.98 0.11
C ALA A 88 -12.86 1.99 -0.85
N PRO A 89 -13.13 1.95 -2.16
CA PRO A 89 -12.53 2.86 -3.14
C PRO A 89 -12.81 4.35 -2.89
N GLU A 90 -13.97 4.64 -2.31
CA GLU A 90 -14.47 6.00 -2.04
C GLU A 90 -13.60 6.76 -1.02
N LEU A 91 -12.83 6.04 -0.20
CA LEU A 91 -12.08 6.61 0.93
C LEU A 91 -10.60 6.88 0.63
N ASP A 92 -10.10 6.54 -0.56
CA ASP A 92 -8.65 6.45 -0.77
C ASP A 92 -8.12 7.05 -2.08
N GLU A 93 -8.89 7.91 -2.75
CA GLU A 93 -8.52 8.59 -4.01
C GLU A 93 -8.21 7.62 -5.17
N SER A 94 -8.54 6.32 -5.03
CA SER A 94 -8.30 5.33 -6.09
C SER A 94 -9.13 5.63 -7.34
N GLU A 95 -10.32 6.19 -7.19
CA GLU A 95 -11.16 6.65 -8.30
C GLU A 95 -10.55 7.86 -9.02
N ALA A 96 -10.13 8.88 -8.27
CA ALA A 96 -9.46 10.05 -8.84
C ALA A 96 -8.15 9.68 -9.54
N THR A 97 -7.39 8.74 -8.97
CA THR A 97 -6.17 8.19 -9.56
C THR A 97 -6.45 7.39 -10.82
N ALA A 98 -7.48 6.53 -10.80
CA ALA A 98 -7.88 5.76 -11.98
C ALA A 98 -8.27 6.70 -13.13
N LEU A 99 -9.10 7.71 -12.86
CA LEU A 99 -9.43 8.76 -13.84
C LEU A 99 -8.19 9.48 -14.36
N TYR A 100 -7.24 9.82 -13.49
CA TYR A 100 -6.00 10.48 -13.93
C TYR A 100 -5.07 9.58 -14.75
N VAL A 101 -5.12 8.27 -14.53
CA VAL A 101 -4.25 7.32 -15.23
C VAL A 101 -4.88 6.89 -16.57
N THR A 102 -6.19 6.68 -16.62
CA THR A 102 -6.88 6.19 -17.83
C THR A 102 -7.54 7.27 -18.68
N GLY A 103 -7.64 8.50 -18.18
CA GLY A 103 -8.42 9.55 -18.82
C GLY A 103 -9.55 10.01 -17.92
N TYR A 104 -9.64 11.33 -17.71
CA TYR A 104 -10.76 11.93 -16.98
C TYR A 104 -12.02 11.93 -17.85
N GLU A 105 -13.17 11.74 -17.20
CA GLU A 105 -14.47 12.06 -17.78
C GLU A 105 -14.66 13.56 -17.70
N GLU A 106 -14.53 14.27 -18.82
CA GLU A 106 -15.21 15.56 -18.92
C GLU A 106 -16.69 15.28 -19.22
N PRO A 107 -17.64 15.78 -18.39
CA PRO A 107 -19.03 15.83 -18.82
C PRO A 107 -19.04 16.62 -20.12
N SER A 108 -19.61 16.04 -21.18
CA SER A 108 -19.55 16.62 -22.52
C SER A 108 -19.87 18.11 -22.44
N SER A 109 -18.99 18.96 -22.99
CA SER A 109 -19.11 20.42 -22.93
C SER A 109 -20.45 20.96 -23.46
N GLN A 110 -21.22 20.12 -24.18
CA GLN A 110 -22.61 20.36 -24.54
C GLN A 110 -23.56 20.53 -23.34
N PHE A 111 -23.26 19.96 -22.18
CA PHE A 111 -24.06 20.13 -20.96
C PHE A 111 -23.75 21.45 -20.22
N MET A 112 -22.51 21.95 -20.33
CA MET A 112 -22.06 23.20 -19.68
C MET A 112 -22.43 24.45 -20.47
N ARG A 113 -22.59 24.38 -21.80
CA ARG A 113 -22.97 25.54 -22.63
C ARG A 113 -24.48 25.87 -22.62
N GLY A 114 -25.30 25.08 -21.92
CA GLY A 114 -26.76 25.18 -21.98
C GLY A 114 -27.46 25.88 -20.81
N SER A 115 -26.76 26.34 -19.76
CA SER A 115 -27.43 26.95 -18.60
C SER A 115 -26.86 28.31 -18.21
N GLY A 116 -27.71 29.33 -18.34
CA GLY A 116 -27.65 30.52 -17.50
C GLY A 116 -27.77 30.15 -16.00
N PRO A 117 -27.90 31.13 -15.10
CA PRO A 117 -27.77 30.94 -13.65
C PRO A 117 -28.55 29.73 -13.15
N THR A 118 -27.80 28.85 -12.51
CA THR A 118 -28.04 27.46 -12.17
C THR A 118 -29.39 27.25 -11.48
N ARG A 119 -30.41 26.80 -12.24
CA ARG A 119 -31.49 26.00 -11.63
C ARG A 119 -30.89 24.64 -11.31
N LEU A 120 -30.69 24.36 -10.02
CA LEU A 120 -30.54 22.99 -9.51
C LEU A 120 -31.81 22.22 -9.94
N ILE A 121 -31.73 21.55 -11.09
CA ILE A 121 -32.80 20.66 -11.53
C ILE A 121 -32.74 19.47 -10.57
N HIS A 122 -33.65 19.46 -9.59
CA HIS A 122 -34.01 18.29 -8.79
C HIS A 122 -34.71 17.25 -9.69
N GLY A 123 -34.00 16.80 -10.72
CA GLY A 123 -34.38 15.64 -11.50
C GLY A 123 -34.11 14.37 -10.68
N PRO A 124 -34.88 13.29 -10.89
CA PRO A 124 -34.58 12.01 -10.28
C PRO A 124 -33.12 11.63 -10.60
N ALA A 125 -32.37 11.20 -9.58
CA ALA A 125 -30.93 10.91 -9.66
C ALA A 125 -30.54 9.97 -10.83
N GLU A 126 -31.51 9.26 -11.41
CA GLU A 126 -31.35 8.39 -12.57
C GLU A 126 -30.99 9.13 -13.89
N SER A 127 -31.28 10.43 -14.04
CA SER A 127 -31.02 11.14 -15.32
C SER A 127 -29.59 11.64 -15.51
N LEU A 128 -28.76 11.67 -14.45
CA LEU A 128 -27.35 12.10 -14.52
C LEU A 128 -26.42 11.02 -15.12
N TYR A 129 -26.90 9.80 -15.32
CA TYR A 129 -26.06 8.67 -15.76
C TYR A 129 -26.04 8.40 -17.28
N ARG A 130 -26.74 9.20 -18.10
CA ARG A 130 -26.85 8.97 -19.56
C ARG A 130 -26.05 9.93 -20.44
N VAL A 131 -25.15 10.73 -19.89
CA VAL A 131 -24.24 11.53 -20.72
C VAL A 131 -23.16 10.61 -21.29
N PRO A 132 -23.00 10.48 -22.63
CA PRO A 132 -21.94 9.67 -23.20
C PRO A 132 -20.58 10.22 -22.76
N ARG A 133 -19.82 9.39 -22.05
CA ARG A 133 -18.51 9.70 -21.47
C ARG A 133 -17.47 9.72 -22.57
N GLN A 134 -16.79 10.86 -22.75
CA GLN A 134 -15.65 10.96 -23.66
C GLN A 134 -14.37 10.71 -22.86
N PHE A 135 -13.62 9.67 -23.24
CA PHE A 135 -12.32 9.37 -22.66
C PHE A 135 -11.24 10.11 -23.43
N HIS A 136 -10.52 11.01 -22.76
CA HIS A 136 -9.32 11.63 -23.33
C HIS A 136 -8.10 10.78 -22.99
N SER A 137 -7.28 10.45 -23.98
CA SER A 137 -6.01 9.79 -23.74
C SER A 137 -5.06 10.76 -23.03
N ILE A 138 -4.66 10.44 -21.81
CA ILE A 138 -3.66 11.21 -21.06
C ILE A 138 -2.27 10.80 -21.54
N THR A 139 -1.38 11.75 -21.84
CA THR A 139 -0.01 11.41 -22.28
C THR A 139 0.88 11.04 -21.09
N TRP A 140 1.97 10.30 -21.32
CA TRP A 140 2.94 10.00 -20.24
C TRP A 140 3.54 11.28 -19.63
N PHE A 141 3.70 12.32 -20.44
CA PHE A 141 4.16 13.63 -19.99
C PHE A 141 3.15 14.25 -19.02
N ASP A 142 1.86 14.25 -19.36
CA ASP A 142 0.81 14.73 -18.47
C ASP A 142 0.74 13.90 -17.19
N THR A 143 0.92 12.58 -17.26
CA THR A 143 0.97 11.74 -16.06
C THR A 143 2.12 12.12 -15.13
N ALA A 144 3.30 12.41 -15.68
CA ALA A 144 4.49 12.71 -14.89
C ALA A 144 4.50 14.14 -14.32
N PHE A 145 3.98 15.11 -15.08
CA PHE A 145 4.15 16.54 -14.78
C PHE A 145 2.85 17.31 -14.61
N GLY A 146 1.70 16.73 -14.99
CA GLY A 146 0.40 17.34 -14.77
C GLY A 146 0.02 17.30 -13.29
N ASN A 147 -0.48 18.42 -12.80
CA ASN A 147 -0.87 18.59 -11.40
C ASN A 147 -2.27 19.21 -11.30
N GLN A 148 -3.27 18.50 -11.82
CA GLN A 148 -4.65 19.03 -11.86
C GLN A 148 -5.33 19.06 -10.49
N THR A 149 -4.88 18.24 -9.52
CA THR A 149 -5.50 18.10 -8.18
C THR A 149 -4.60 18.49 -7.02
N PHE A 150 -3.43 19.10 -7.26
CA PHE A 150 -2.45 19.53 -6.23
C PHE A 150 -1.92 18.42 -5.29
N ASN A 151 -2.23 17.14 -5.53
CA ASN A 151 -1.80 16.00 -4.70
C ASN A 151 -1.01 14.95 -5.51
N ASN A 152 -0.53 15.31 -6.69
CA ASN A 152 0.08 14.37 -7.62
C ASN A 152 1.59 14.26 -7.38
N HIS A 153 2.03 13.16 -6.78
CA HIS A 153 3.45 12.84 -6.69
C HIS A 153 3.88 12.15 -7.98
N ALA A 154 4.70 12.84 -8.80
CA ALA A 154 5.13 12.35 -10.12
C ALA A 154 5.58 10.88 -10.11
N GLY A 155 6.36 10.48 -9.10
CA GLY A 155 6.78 9.08 -8.92
C GLY A 155 5.60 8.13 -8.78
N TYR A 156 4.66 8.41 -7.88
CA TYR A 156 3.46 7.60 -7.70
C TYR A 156 2.63 7.52 -8.98
N SER A 157 2.40 8.63 -9.67
CA SER A 157 1.57 8.70 -10.89
C SER A 157 2.16 7.85 -12.02
N ILE A 158 3.48 7.89 -12.20
CA ILE A 158 4.20 7.05 -13.18
C ILE A 158 4.05 5.57 -12.82
N PHE A 159 4.27 5.18 -11.56
CA PHE A 159 4.13 3.78 -11.13
C PHE A 159 2.69 3.28 -11.21
N ALA A 160 1.71 4.12 -10.86
CA ALA A 160 0.29 3.79 -10.99
C ALA A 160 -0.05 3.52 -12.45
N ARG A 161 0.35 4.42 -13.37
CA ARG A 161 0.13 4.22 -14.81
C ARG A 161 0.82 2.98 -15.37
N ALA A 162 2.07 2.74 -14.99
CA ALA A 162 2.79 1.53 -15.40
C ALA A 162 2.09 0.25 -14.92
N THR A 163 1.61 0.26 -13.68
CA THR A 163 0.83 -0.86 -13.11
C THR A 163 -0.47 -1.05 -13.89
N GLY A 164 -1.16 0.03 -14.21
CA GLY A 164 -2.34 0.05 -15.07
C GLY A 164 -2.13 -0.63 -16.40
N ALA A 165 -1.14 -0.15 -17.16
CA ALA A 165 -0.79 -0.68 -18.46
C ALA A 165 -0.43 -2.17 -18.39
N PHE A 166 0.30 -2.58 -17.34
CA PHE A 166 0.64 -3.99 -17.13
C PHE A 166 -0.60 -4.86 -16.89
N VAL A 167 -1.57 -4.38 -16.09
CA VAL A 167 -2.82 -5.10 -15.83
C VAL A 167 -3.72 -5.14 -17.08
N GLU A 168 -3.74 -4.06 -17.88
CA GLU A 168 -4.53 -3.98 -19.12
C GLU A 168 -4.03 -4.95 -20.19
N ILE A 169 -2.71 -5.20 -20.29
CA ILE A 169 -2.16 -6.24 -21.18
C ILE A 169 -2.76 -7.62 -20.86
N GLY A 170 -3.17 -7.87 -19.61
CA GLY A 170 -3.82 -9.11 -19.19
C GLY A 170 -5.36 -9.11 -19.26
N ASN A 171 -6.01 -7.94 -19.33
CA ASN A 171 -7.46 -7.80 -19.22
C ASN A 171 -8.06 -7.11 -20.45
N LYS A 172 -8.91 -7.82 -21.20
CA LYS A 172 -9.65 -7.26 -22.36
C LYS A 172 -10.69 -6.20 -21.97
N THR A 173 -11.00 -6.06 -20.68
CA THR A 173 -11.91 -5.04 -20.18
C THR A 173 -11.11 -3.77 -19.89
N ARG A 174 -11.35 -2.69 -20.67
CA ARG A 174 -10.73 -1.35 -20.53
C ARG A 174 -11.02 -0.63 -19.20
N LEU A 175 -11.58 -1.33 -18.21
CA LEU A 175 -11.87 -0.77 -16.90
C LEU A 175 -10.64 -0.96 -16.03
N TYR A 176 -10.02 0.16 -15.67
CA TYR A 176 -8.96 0.19 -14.69
C TYR A 176 -9.47 -0.39 -13.36
N PRO A 177 -8.94 -1.50 -12.87
CA PRO A 177 -9.38 -2.02 -11.59
C PRO A 177 -8.89 -1.06 -10.50
N LEU A 178 -9.78 -0.41 -9.78
CA LEU A 178 -9.46 0.55 -8.70
C LEU A 178 -8.42 0.00 -7.69
N ARG A 179 -8.38 -1.32 -7.52
CA ARG A 179 -7.40 -2.03 -6.69
C ARG A 179 -5.97 -1.95 -7.21
N SER A 180 -5.74 -1.87 -8.52
CA SER A 180 -4.38 -1.79 -9.08
C SER A 180 -3.71 -0.45 -8.79
N ALA A 181 -4.48 0.63 -8.58
CA ALA A 181 -3.95 1.93 -8.16
C ALA A 181 -3.21 1.85 -6.80
N ARG A 182 -3.56 0.89 -5.95
CA ARG A 182 -2.93 0.71 -4.62
C ARG A 182 -1.61 -0.04 -4.68
N ILE A 183 -1.34 -0.79 -5.75
CA ILE A 183 -0.17 -1.66 -5.85
C ILE A 183 1.15 -0.89 -5.67
N PRO A 184 1.37 0.30 -6.28
CA PRO A 184 2.58 1.07 -6.03
C PRO A 184 2.79 1.41 -4.55
N ALA A 185 1.78 1.99 -3.89
CA ALA A 185 1.87 2.35 -2.48
C ALA A 185 2.11 1.12 -1.58
N LEU A 186 1.43 0.02 -1.88
CA LEU A 186 1.57 -1.25 -1.19
C LEU A 186 2.98 -1.83 -1.33
N ALA A 187 3.50 -1.86 -2.56
CA ALA A 187 4.84 -2.36 -2.85
C ALA A 187 5.90 -1.53 -2.13
N PHE A 188 5.79 -0.20 -2.18
CA PHE A 188 6.70 0.71 -1.47
C PHE A 188 6.61 0.53 0.05
N GLY A 189 5.41 0.47 0.63
CA GLY A 189 5.25 0.27 2.07
C GLY A 189 5.81 -1.07 2.56
N ILE A 190 5.70 -2.14 1.76
CA ILE A 190 6.34 -3.43 2.06
C ILE A 190 7.86 -3.31 1.94
N ALA A 191 8.38 -2.64 0.90
CA ALA A 191 9.82 -2.48 0.69
C ALA A 191 10.50 -1.60 1.75
N CYS A 192 9.81 -0.61 2.32
CA CYS A 192 10.35 0.22 3.39
C CYS A 192 10.71 -0.58 4.65
N VAL A 193 10.05 -1.72 4.91
CA VAL A 193 10.32 -2.57 6.08
C VAL A 193 11.76 -3.12 6.07
N PRO A 194 12.20 -3.88 5.05
CA PRO A 194 13.58 -4.35 4.99
C PRO A 194 14.58 -3.21 4.82
N LEU A 195 14.26 -2.15 4.07
CA LEU A 195 15.15 -1.00 3.87
C LEU A 195 15.47 -0.30 5.20
N LEU A 196 14.46 0.03 6.01
CA LEU A 196 14.66 0.63 7.33
C LEU A 196 15.44 -0.30 8.26
N GLY A 197 15.16 -1.61 8.20
CA GLY A 197 15.88 -2.61 8.98
C GLY A 197 17.36 -2.68 8.62
N PHE A 198 17.70 -2.70 7.33
CA PHE A 198 19.10 -2.67 6.86
C PHE A 198 19.81 -1.39 7.23
N TRP A 199 19.17 -0.24 6.98
CA TRP A 199 19.74 1.08 7.29
C TRP A 199 20.04 1.19 8.79
N THR A 200 19.05 0.91 9.64
CA THR A 200 19.22 0.96 11.10
C THR A 200 20.25 -0.07 11.57
N ALA A 201 20.27 -1.27 10.99
CA ALA A 201 21.25 -2.29 11.37
C ALA A 201 22.69 -1.86 11.07
N ARG A 202 22.92 -1.11 9.97
CA ARG A 202 24.23 -0.58 9.60
C ARG A 202 24.76 0.42 10.64
N HIS A 203 23.88 1.22 11.22
CA HIS A 203 24.25 2.31 12.14
C HIS A 203 24.17 1.93 13.63
N ALA A 204 23.22 1.09 14.02
CA ALA A 204 22.90 0.76 15.42
C ALA A 204 22.94 -0.75 15.72
N GLY A 205 23.34 -1.58 14.74
CA GLY A 205 23.49 -3.02 14.89
C GLY A 205 22.24 -3.83 14.56
N ALA A 206 22.44 -5.13 14.30
CA ALA A 206 21.41 -6.03 13.78
C ALA A 206 20.11 -6.07 14.61
N LYS A 207 20.22 -6.08 15.95
CA LYS A 207 19.05 -6.10 16.86
C LYS A 207 18.19 -4.84 16.71
N ALA A 208 18.83 -3.65 16.64
CA ALA A 208 18.14 -2.39 16.42
C ALA A 208 17.46 -2.35 15.04
N GLY A 209 18.09 -2.91 14.01
CA GLY A 209 17.49 -3.04 12.68
C GLY A 209 16.25 -3.91 12.65
N ILE A 210 16.26 -5.08 13.29
CA ILE A 210 15.08 -5.93 13.40
C ILE A 210 13.96 -5.22 14.17
N LEU A 211 14.30 -4.53 15.26
CA LEU A 211 13.31 -3.77 16.03
C LEU A 211 12.67 -2.64 15.20
N ALA A 212 13.48 -1.86 14.47
CA ALA A 212 12.97 -0.78 13.62
C ALA A 212 12.08 -1.31 12.49
N ALA A 213 12.50 -2.40 11.82
CA ALA A 213 11.68 -3.06 10.82
C ALA A 213 10.37 -3.59 11.40
N LEU A 214 10.41 -4.18 12.60
CA LEU A 214 9.21 -4.72 13.26
C LEU A 214 8.23 -3.60 13.62
N LEU A 215 8.72 -2.51 14.22
CA LEU A 215 7.91 -1.34 14.56
C LEU A 215 7.23 -0.78 13.31
N LEU A 216 7.94 -0.63 12.19
CA LEU A 216 7.35 -0.17 10.93
C LEU A 216 6.37 -1.19 10.33
N ALA A 217 6.67 -2.49 10.43
CA ALA A 217 5.82 -3.55 9.91
C ALA A 217 4.43 -3.57 10.56
N VAL A 218 4.36 -3.31 11.88
CA VAL A 218 3.10 -3.34 12.67
C VAL A 218 2.50 -1.95 12.93
N ASN A 219 3.14 -0.87 12.51
CA ASN A 219 2.64 0.48 12.74
C ASN A 219 1.31 0.71 11.96
N PRO A 220 0.20 1.03 12.64
CA PRO A 220 -1.11 1.14 11.99
C PRO A 220 -1.17 2.28 10.97
N MET A 221 -0.49 3.41 11.23
CA MET A 221 -0.43 4.53 10.30
C MET A 221 0.38 4.18 9.04
N SER A 222 1.50 3.47 9.19
CA SER A 222 2.27 2.97 8.05
C SER A 222 1.47 1.98 7.21
N ILE A 223 0.76 1.05 7.85
CA ILE A 223 -0.14 0.11 7.16
C ILE A 223 -1.20 0.90 6.40
N ASP A 224 -1.90 1.81 7.07
CA ASP A 224 -2.96 2.59 6.47
C ASP A 224 -2.48 3.36 5.24
N LEU A 225 -1.43 4.17 5.37
CA LEU A 225 -0.86 4.96 4.28
C LEU A 225 -0.37 4.08 3.12
N SER A 226 0.24 2.93 3.40
CA SER A 226 0.70 1.99 2.37
C SER A 226 -0.40 1.24 1.64
N THR A 227 -1.65 1.38 2.08
CA THR A 227 -2.80 0.70 1.46
C THR A 227 -3.71 1.67 0.70
N GLN A 228 -3.42 2.98 0.75
CA GLN A 228 -4.17 4.00 0.01
C GLN A 228 -3.60 4.16 -1.40
N ALA A 229 -4.45 4.47 -2.37
CA ALA A 229 -4.02 4.90 -3.70
C ALA A 229 -3.53 6.37 -3.69
N ARG A 230 -2.57 6.67 -2.80
CA ARG A 230 -2.00 8.01 -2.62
C ARG A 230 -0.49 7.95 -2.61
N GLY A 231 0.15 9.05 -3.00
CA GLY A 231 1.60 9.17 -3.04
C GLY A 231 2.30 9.35 -1.69
N TYR A 232 1.58 9.36 -0.54
CA TYR A 232 2.20 9.61 0.78
C TYR A 232 3.32 8.64 1.14
N THR A 233 3.24 7.37 0.71
CA THR A 233 4.30 6.39 0.92
C THR A 233 5.60 6.73 0.20
N PHE A 234 5.56 7.52 -0.87
CA PHE A 234 6.77 7.96 -1.58
C PHE A 234 7.46 9.13 -0.89
N GLY A 235 6.77 9.89 -0.03
CA GLY A 235 7.36 10.98 0.74
C GLY A 235 7.97 10.55 2.08
N LEU A 236 7.80 9.29 2.48
CA LEU A 236 8.31 8.73 3.74
C LEU A 236 9.68 8.04 3.61
N ALA A 237 10.22 7.93 2.39
CA ALA A 237 11.55 7.38 2.10
C ALA A 237 12.53 8.50 1.77
#